data_AF-A0AAU9NFE6-F1
#
_entry.id   AF-A0AAU9NFE6-F1
#
_cell.length_a   1.000
_cell.length_b   1.000
_cell.length_c   1.000
_cell.angle_alpha   90.00
_cell.angle_beta   90.00
_cell.angle_gamma   90.00
#
_symmetry.space_group_name_H-M   'P 1'
#
loop_
_entity.id
_entity.type
_entity.pdbx_description
1 polymer ?
#
loop_
_entity_poly.entity_id
_entity_poly.type
_entity_poly.pdbx_seq_one_letter_code
_entity_poly.pdbx_strand_id
1 'polypeptide(L)'
;MAIPKTSKIKPKSRSPIFLLTAAISSIAILYLCSSLISTTGSNTLQIPISRFIDNTKSLHRTDTEKFLYWGNRIDCPGKHCESCEGLGHQESSLRCALEEAIFLHRTFVMPSRMCINPIHNNKGILHHSDNVTSEERWAASSCAMDTLYDLDLISNTVPVILDNSKTYFQVMSTSMKLGSRGVAHVEGVTRFDLKERNHFSKILLINRTANPLSWY
;
A
#
# COMPACT_ATOMS: atom_id res chain seq x y z
N MET A 1 18.38 34.72 -84.91
CA MET A 1 18.64 33.35 -84.43
C MET A 1 19.91 33.38 -83.60
N ALA A 2 19.81 33.24 -82.27
CA ALA A 2 20.90 32.85 -81.35
C ALA A 2 20.30 32.78 -79.93
N ILE A 3 20.11 31.57 -79.40
CA ILE A 3 19.70 31.32 -78.01
C ILE A 3 20.99 31.09 -77.21
N PRO A 4 21.31 31.89 -76.17
CA PRO A 4 22.43 31.57 -75.31
C PRO A 4 22.04 30.44 -74.36
N LYS A 5 22.85 29.36 -74.37
CA LYS A 5 22.74 28.21 -73.47
C LYS A 5 22.95 28.63 -72.01
N THR A 6 22.06 28.16 -71.14
CA THR A 6 22.21 28.27 -69.68
C THR A 6 23.37 27.41 -69.19
N SER A 7 24.35 28.05 -68.56
CA SER A 7 25.46 27.41 -67.85
C SER A 7 24.92 26.73 -66.58
N LYS A 8 24.95 25.39 -66.54
CA LYS A 8 24.66 24.61 -65.33
C LYS A 8 25.81 24.78 -64.33
N ILE A 9 25.53 25.45 -63.22
CA ILE A 9 26.43 25.53 -62.05
C ILE A 9 26.49 24.13 -61.42
N LYS A 10 27.66 23.49 -61.44
CA LYS A 10 27.91 22.24 -60.70
C LYS A 10 27.82 22.50 -59.18
N PRO A 11 27.18 21.62 -58.39
CA PRO A 11 27.15 21.77 -56.95
C PRO A 11 28.57 21.61 -56.37
N LYS A 12 28.98 22.59 -55.56
CA LYS A 12 30.21 22.51 -54.75
C LYS A 12 30.08 21.29 -53.82
N SER A 13 30.97 20.31 -54.03
CA SER A 13 31.22 19.22 -53.09
C SER A 13 31.48 19.83 -51.71
N ARG A 14 30.53 19.68 -50.78
CA ARG A 14 30.74 20.07 -49.38
C ARG A 14 31.75 19.10 -48.81
N SER A 15 32.90 19.63 -48.40
CA SER A 15 34.02 18.83 -47.91
C SER A 15 33.55 17.87 -46.80
N PRO A 16 33.84 16.56 -46.90
CA PRO A 16 33.39 15.54 -45.94
C PRO A 16 33.89 15.82 -44.52
N ILE A 17 34.93 16.65 -44.38
CA ILE A 17 35.49 17.09 -43.11
C ILE A 17 34.50 17.95 -42.31
N PHE A 18 33.69 18.79 -42.98
CA PHE A 18 32.67 19.60 -42.30
C PHE A 18 31.51 18.74 -41.76
N LEU A 19 31.14 17.69 -42.49
CA LEU A 19 30.11 16.76 -42.03
C LEU A 19 30.64 15.93 -40.85
N LEU A 20 31.90 15.50 -40.91
CA LEU A 20 32.54 14.74 -39.85
C LEU A 20 32.67 15.56 -38.55
N THR A 21 33.09 16.82 -38.65
CA THR A 21 33.20 17.72 -37.50
C THR A 21 31.85 18.06 -36.89
N ALA A 22 30.82 18.27 -37.71
CA ALA A 22 29.44 18.47 -37.23
C ALA A 22 28.89 17.23 -36.51
N ALA A 23 29.18 16.02 -37.02
CA ALA A 23 28.78 14.76 -36.40
C ALA A 23 29.48 14.52 -35.06
N ILE A 24 30.79 14.76 -34.97
CA ILE A 24 31.55 14.63 -33.72
C ILE A 24 31.05 15.62 -32.67
N SER A 25 30.79 16.88 -33.07
CA SER A 25 30.25 17.92 -32.19
C SER A 25 28.86 17.54 -31.65
N SER A 26 27.98 17.03 -32.50
CA SER A 26 26.63 16.61 -32.07
C SER A 26 26.65 15.40 -31.14
N ILE A 27 27.55 14.43 -31.35
CA ILE A 27 27.75 13.31 -30.41
C ILE A 27 28.27 13.81 -29.06
N ALA A 28 29.24 14.74 -29.05
CA ALA A 28 29.77 15.32 -27.82
C ALA A 28 28.71 16.08 -27.02
N ILE A 29 27.85 16.85 -27.69
CA ILE A 29 26.72 17.56 -27.06
C ILE A 29 25.71 16.58 -26.47
N LEU A 30 25.39 15.48 -27.18
CA LEU A 30 24.48 14.45 -26.67
C LEU A 30 25.05 13.75 -25.42
N TYR A 31 26.37 13.50 -25.37
CA TYR A 31 27.04 12.96 -24.18
C TYR A 31 27.06 13.94 -23.00
N LEU A 32 27.21 15.24 -23.26
CA LEU A 32 27.11 16.27 -22.22
C LEU A 32 25.67 16.40 -21.68
N CYS A 33 24.67 16.34 -22.55
CA CYS A 33 23.27 16.35 -22.13
C CYS A 33 22.88 15.08 -21.35
N SER A 34 23.35 13.91 -21.76
CA SER A 34 23.05 12.66 -21.06
C SER A 34 23.75 12.56 -19.70
N SER A 35 24.97 13.11 -19.57
CA SER A 35 25.64 13.25 -18.26
C SER A 35 24.91 14.24 -17.36
N LEU A 36 24.42 15.38 -17.86
CA LEU A 36 23.57 16.29 -17.07
C LEU A 36 22.29 15.63 -16.55
N ILE A 37 21.66 14.75 -17.35
CA ILE A 37 20.46 14.00 -16.94
C ILE A 37 20.81 12.85 -15.99
N SER A 38 21.98 12.20 -16.15
CA SER A 38 22.47 11.14 -15.26
C SER A 38 23.02 11.63 -13.93
N THR A 39 23.46 12.90 -13.83
CA THR A 39 24.01 13.45 -12.58
C THR A 39 22.92 14.02 -11.64
N THR A 40 21.64 13.90 -12.00
CA THR A 40 20.51 13.98 -11.05
C THR A 40 20.27 12.68 -10.28
N GLY A 41 21.26 11.78 -10.26
CA GLY A 41 21.32 10.60 -9.40
C GLY A 41 22.31 10.79 -8.24
N SER A 42 21.74 10.94 -7.04
CA SER A 42 22.35 10.64 -5.73
C SER A 42 23.45 11.57 -5.19
N ASN A 43 23.03 12.63 -4.50
CA ASN A 43 23.73 13.13 -3.31
C ASN A 43 22.69 13.43 -2.21
N THR A 44 22.14 12.39 -1.59
CA THR A 44 21.44 12.53 -0.31
C THR A 44 22.48 12.52 0.82
N LEU A 45 22.79 13.73 1.28
CA LEU A 45 23.41 13.99 2.58
C LEU A 45 22.68 13.21 3.69
N GLN A 46 23.48 12.70 4.63
CA GLN A 46 23.03 12.29 5.96
C GLN A 46 22.27 13.46 6.63
N ILE A 47 20.94 13.34 6.66
CA ILE A 47 20.04 14.24 7.42
C ILE A 47 19.23 13.33 8.36
N PRO A 48 19.01 13.70 9.64
CA PRO A 48 18.51 12.78 10.64
C PRO A 48 17.12 12.26 10.28
N ILE A 49 16.91 10.97 10.51
CA ILE A 49 15.72 10.12 10.22
C ILE A 49 14.39 10.69 10.78
N SER A 50 14.40 11.77 11.54
CA SER A 50 13.19 12.33 12.18
C SER A 50 12.28 13.18 11.28
N ARG A 51 12.66 13.48 10.03
CA ARG A 51 11.89 14.38 9.14
C ARG A 51 11.30 13.73 7.88
N PHE A 52 11.52 12.43 7.65
CA PHE A 52 11.02 11.73 6.46
C PHE A 52 9.69 10.99 6.66
N ILE A 53 9.07 11.10 7.83
CA ILE A 53 7.71 10.56 8.08
C ILE A 53 6.61 11.47 7.50
N ASP A 54 6.92 12.72 7.14
CA ASP A 54 5.90 13.71 6.75
C ASP A 54 5.67 13.85 5.23
N ASN A 55 6.31 13.03 4.38
CA ASN A 55 6.25 13.19 2.91
C ASN A 55 5.89 11.90 2.13
N THR A 56 5.11 10.99 2.72
CA THR A 56 4.27 10.10 1.90
C THR A 56 3.08 10.90 1.41
N LYS A 57 3.14 11.25 0.13
CA LYS A 57 2.04 11.68 -0.75
C LYS A 57 0.74 12.03 -0.01
N SER A 58 0.48 13.34 0.06
CA SER A 58 -0.85 13.93 0.06
C SER A 58 -1.70 13.32 -1.07
N LEU A 59 -2.20 12.10 -0.89
CA LEU A 59 -3.42 11.66 -1.52
C LEU A 59 -4.50 12.41 -0.76
N HIS A 60 -4.95 13.54 -1.32
CA HIS A 60 -6.13 14.29 -0.92
C HIS A 60 -6.69 13.91 0.46
N ARG A 61 -6.16 14.54 1.52
CA ARG A 61 -6.79 14.59 2.83
C ARG A 61 -8.07 15.43 2.72
N THR A 62 -9.05 14.91 1.97
CA THR A 62 -10.39 15.44 1.86
C THR A 62 -11.22 14.84 3.00
N ASP A 63 -12.27 15.55 3.35
CA ASP A 63 -13.25 15.31 4.41
C ASP A 63 -14.07 13.99 4.25
N THR A 64 -13.50 12.98 3.58
CA THR A 64 -14.18 11.80 3.01
C THR A 64 -13.46 10.47 3.25
N GLU A 65 -12.28 10.46 3.87
CA GLU A 65 -11.60 9.19 4.19
C GLU A 65 -12.42 8.37 5.19
N LYS A 66 -12.71 7.14 4.78
CA LYS A 66 -13.56 6.20 5.48
C LYS A 66 -12.76 4.93 5.70
N PHE A 67 -12.96 4.32 6.85
CA PHE A 67 -12.11 3.24 7.33
C PHE A 67 -12.90 1.95 7.45
N LEU A 68 -12.23 0.84 7.15
CA LEU A 68 -12.69 -0.52 7.39
C LEU A 68 -11.73 -1.16 8.39
N TYR A 69 -12.19 -1.36 9.62
CA TYR A 69 -11.42 -2.07 10.64
C TYR A 69 -11.82 -3.53 10.68
N TRP A 70 -10.85 -4.39 10.38
CA TRP A 70 -11.03 -5.83 10.36
C TRP A 70 -11.11 -6.39 11.78
N GLY A 71 -10.14 -6.02 12.61
CA GLY A 71 -9.95 -6.55 13.94
C GLY A 71 -8.49 -6.47 14.33
N ASN A 72 -8.19 -6.92 15.55
CA ASN A 72 -6.83 -7.01 16.08
C ASN A 72 -6.06 -8.24 15.56
N ARG A 73 -6.73 -9.12 14.82
CA ARG A 73 -6.18 -10.35 14.23
C ARG A 73 -6.76 -10.54 12.85
N ILE A 74 -5.98 -11.03 11.89
CA ILE A 74 -6.42 -11.11 10.50
C ILE A 74 -7.46 -12.22 10.26
N ASP A 75 -7.42 -13.28 11.07
CA ASP A 75 -8.44 -14.34 11.12
C ASP A 75 -9.76 -13.86 11.76
N CYS A 76 -9.81 -12.64 12.27
CA CYS A 76 -10.97 -11.99 12.87
C CYS A 76 -11.41 -10.80 11.99
N PRO A 77 -12.67 -10.70 11.56
CA PRO A 77 -13.85 -11.39 12.09
C PRO A 77 -14.00 -12.83 11.55
N GLY A 78 -14.31 -13.76 12.44
CA GLY A 78 -14.38 -15.19 12.13
C GLY A 78 -14.46 -16.04 13.40
N LYS A 79 -14.39 -17.38 13.26
CA LYS A 79 -14.42 -18.31 14.40
C LYS A 79 -13.15 -18.29 15.25
N HIS A 80 -12.06 -17.73 14.72
CA HIS A 80 -10.72 -17.82 15.28
C HIS A 80 -10.22 -16.44 15.73
N CYS A 81 -11.03 -15.68 16.46
CA CYS A 81 -10.59 -14.41 17.06
C CYS A 81 -9.76 -14.63 18.34
N GLU A 82 -9.91 -15.76 19.02
CA GLU A 82 -9.15 -16.10 20.24
C GLU A 82 -7.93 -17.00 19.94
N SER A 83 -7.95 -17.71 18.81
CA SER A 83 -6.84 -18.53 18.29
C SER A 83 -6.23 -17.92 17.01
N CYS A 84 -5.18 -18.55 16.45
CA CYS A 84 -4.80 -18.36 15.05
C CYS A 84 -4.97 -19.68 14.32
N GLU A 85 -5.25 -19.60 13.03
CA GLU A 85 -5.11 -20.73 12.13
C GLU A 85 -3.75 -20.70 11.43
N GLY A 86 -3.47 -21.72 10.60
CA GLY A 86 -2.23 -21.78 9.83
C GLY A 86 -2.03 -20.59 8.90
N LEU A 87 -0.78 -20.34 8.50
CA LEU A 87 -0.42 -19.16 7.72
C LEU A 87 -1.24 -19.02 6.43
N GLY A 88 -1.49 -20.12 5.70
CA GLY A 88 -2.29 -20.08 4.48
C GLY A 88 -3.74 -19.64 4.70
N HIS A 89 -4.29 -19.90 5.89
CA HIS A 89 -5.59 -19.41 6.29
C HIS A 89 -5.56 -17.89 6.54
N GLN A 90 -4.61 -17.44 7.35
CA GLN A 90 -4.40 -16.01 7.64
C GLN A 90 -4.14 -15.17 6.38
N GLU A 91 -3.34 -15.69 5.44
CA GLU A 91 -3.10 -15.04 4.15
C GLU A 91 -4.36 -14.96 3.28
N SER A 92 -5.20 -16.00 3.33
CA SER A 92 -6.49 -16.00 2.63
C SER A 92 -7.44 -14.98 3.25
N SER A 93 -7.52 -14.91 4.59
CA SER A 93 -8.30 -13.90 5.30
C SER A 93 -7.80 -12.48 5.00
N LEU A 94 -6.48 -12.28 4.90
CA LEU A 94 -5.91 -10.99 4.50
C LEU A 94 -6.37 -10.57 3.10
N ARG A 95 -6.37 -11.49 2.14
CA ARG A 95 -6.83 -11.23 0.77
C ARG A 95 -8.30 -10.84 0.72
N CYS A 96 -9.16 -11.52 1.48
CA CYS A 96 -10.57 -11.16 1.61
C CYS A 96 -10.73 -9.75 2.20
N ALA A 97 -9.97 -9.43 3.25
CA ALA A 97 -10.02 -8.13 3.90
C ALA A 97 -9.62 -6.98 2.96
N LEU A 98 -8.54 -7.17 2.20
CA LEU A 98 -8.06 -6.21 1.20
C LEU A 98 -9.08 -6.03 0.08
N GLU A 99 -9.69 -7.10 -0.40
CA GLU A 99 -10.72 -7.03 -1.44
C GLU A 99 -11.96 -6.27 -0.94
N GLU A 100 -12.42 -6.54 0.29
CA GLU A 100 -13.59 -5.84 0.84
C GLU A 100 -13.29 -4.34 1.03
N ALA A 101 -12.07 -3.98 1.41
CA ALA A 101 -11.63 -2.59 1.47
C ALA A 101 -11.66 -1.90 0.10
N ILE A 102 -11.20 -2.58 -0.96
CA ILE A 102 -11.32 -2.09 -2.35
C ILE A 102 -12.79 -1.91 -2.72
N PHE A 103 -13.61 -2.93 -2.47
CA PHE A 103 -15.01 -2.96 -2.85
C PHE A 103 -15.83 -1.83 -2.21
N LEU A 104 -15.52 -1.51 -0.95
CA LEU A 104 -16.15 -0.44 -0.18
C LEU A 104 -15.50 0.94 -0.38
N HIS A 105 -14.38 1.03 -1.11
CA HIS A 105 -13.57 2.24 -1.26
C HIS A 105 -13.16 2.85 0.09
N ARG A 106 -12.61 2.02 0.98
CA ARG A 106 -12.21 2.41 2.33
C ARG A 106 -10.73 2.13 2.57
N THR A 107 -10.11 2.96 3.40
CA THR A 107 -8.81 2.68 3.97
C THR A 107 -8.91 1.47 4.88
N PHE A 108 -8.11 0.45 4.59
CA PHE A 108 -8.05 -0.76 5.38
C PHE A 108 -7.23 -0.51 6.65
N VAL A 109 -7.87 -0.70 7.80
CA VAL A 109 -7.17 -0.76 9.09
C VAL A 109 -6.77 -2.21 9.32
N MET A 110 -5.53 -2.50 8.95
CA MET A 110 -4.90 -3.80 9.03
C MET A 110 -4.46 -4.09 10.47
N PRO A 111 -4.63 -5.33 10.97
CA PRO A 111 -4.02 -5.75 12.22
C PRO A 111 -2.51 -5.49 12.19
N SER A 112 -1.90 -5.01 13.28
CA SER A 112 -0.45 -4.75 13.30
C SER A 112 0.39 -6.03 13.37
N ARG A 113 -0.23 -7.18 13.63
CA ARG A 113 0.47 -8.46 13.82
C ARG A 113 -0.25 -9.62 13.14
N MET A 114 0.52 -10.60 12.67
CA MET A 114 0.04 -11.87 12.13
C MET A 114 0.75 -13.03 12.83
N CYS A 115 0.02 -14.10 13.13
CA CYS A 115 0.55 -15.27 13.81
C CYS A 115 1.38 -16.13 12.85
N ILE A 116 2.59 -16.48 13.24
CA ILE A 116 3.50 -17.36 12.49
C ILE A 116 3.89 -18.59 13.31
N ASN A 117 3.02 -18.99 14.25
CA ASN A 117 3.34 -20.02 15.21
C ASN A 117 3.61 -21.36 14.51
N PRO A 118 4.78 -22.00 14.75
CA PRO A 118 5.09 -23.29 14.15
C PRO A 118 4.16 -24.41 14.61
N ILE A 119 3.35 -24.20 15.66
CA ILE A 119 2.31 -25.15 16.08
C ILE A 119 1.34 -25.49 14.95
N HIS A 120 1.11 -24.57 14.01
CA HIS A 120 0.26 -24.82 12.85
C HIS A 120 0.88 -25.77 11.81
N ASN A 121 2.19 -26.00 11.89
CA ASN A 121 2.91 -26.91 11.00
C ASN A 121 3.02 -28.33 11.57
N ASN A 122 2.90 -28.49 12.89
CA ASN A 122 3.02 -29.78 13.55
C ASN A 122 1.65 -30.44 13.69
N LYS A 123 1.33 -31.39 12.80
CA LYS A 123 0.12 -32.23 12.88
C LYS A 123 0.03 -33.16 14.11
N GLY A 124 0.84 -32.99 15.18
CA GLY A 124 0.68 -33.88 16.34
C GLY A 124 1.76 -33.92 17.42
N ILE A 125 2.67 -32.95 17.55
CA ILE A 125 3.62 -32.95 18.66
C ILE A 125 3.79 -31.54 19.19
N LEU A 126 3.23 -31.27 20.37
CA LEU A 126 3.87 -30.44 21.40
C LEU A 126 3.13 -30.60 22.73
N HIS A 127 3.89 -31.02 23.75
CA HIS A 127 3.46 -31.09 25.14
C HIS A 127 3.11 -29.68 25.65
N HIS A 128 1.89 -29.53 26.16
CA HIS A 128 1.39 -28.31 26.76
C HIS A 128 2.14 -28.00 28.07
N SER A 129 2.79 -26.84 28.16
CA SER A 129 3.12 -26.21 29.44
C SER A 129 2.08 -25.12 29.70
N ASP A 130 1.21 -25.35 30.67
CA ASP A 130 -0.04 -24.60 30.90
C ASP A 130 0.10 -23.27 31.68
N ASN A 131 1.31 -22.72 31.77
CA ASN A 131 1.60 -21.57 32.65
C ASN A 131 1.79 -20.21 31.96
N VAL A 132 1.48 -20.07 30.66
CA VAL A 132 1.61 -18.80 29.93
C VAL A 132 0.23 -18.35 29.45
N THR A 133 -0.10 -17.07 29.63
CA THR A 133 -1.39 -16.53 29.18
C THR A 133 -1.52 -16.62 27.65
N SER A 134 -2.75 -16.69 27.13
CA SER A 134 -3.02 -16.76 25.68
C SER A 134 -2.40 -15.59 24.92
N GLU A 135 -2.32 -14.42 25.57
CA GLU A 135 -1.90 -13.16 24.94
C GLU A 135 -0.38 -13.06 24.86
N GLU A 136 0.33 -13.50 25.90
CA GLU A 136 1.79 -13.62 25.89
C GLU A 136 2.24 -14.67 24.89
N ARG A 137 1.51 -15.79 24.79
CA ARG A 137 1.77 -16.83 23.79
C ARG A 137 1.60 -16.30 22.37
N TRP A 138 0.54 -15.52 22.13
CA TRP A 138 0.31 -14.86 20.83
C TRP A 138 1.40 -13.86 20.49
N ALA A 139 1.80 -13.02 21.45
CA ALA A 139 2.84 -12.02 21.25
C ALA A 139 4.17 -12.67 20.83
N ALA A 140 4.55 -13.78 21.49
CA ALA A 140 5.76 -14.54 21.18
C ALA A 140 5.68 -15.29 19.83
N SER A 141 4.48 -15.59 19.34
CA SER A 141 4.27 -16.36 18.11
C SER A 141 3.70 -15.56 16.94
N SER A 142 3.85 -14.25 16.98
CA SER A 142 3.41 -13.33 15.92
C SER A 142 4.54 -12.44 15.43
N CYS A 143 4.43 -12.01 14.18
CA CYS A 143 5.29 -11.01 13.56
C CYS A 143 4.51 -9.73 13.30
N ALA A 144 5.21 -8.61 13.25
CA ALA A 144 4.60 -7.34 12.87
C ALA A 144 4.30 -7.35 11.36
N MET A 145 3.15 -6.80 10.96
CA MET A 145 2.73 -6.85 9.55
C MET A 145 3.68 -6.12 8.61
N ASP A 146 4.29 -5.02 9.06
CA ASP A 146 5.31 -4.26 8.34
C ASP A 146 6.65 -5.00 8.18
N THR A 147 6.85 -6.10 8.91
CA THR A 147 8.00 -7.01 8.70
C THR A 147 7.69 -8.14 7.73
N LEU A 148 6.40 -8.47 7.55
CA LEU A 148 5.94 -9.54 6.66
C LEU A 148 5.57 -9.03 5.27
N TYR A 149 5.05 -7.81 5.19
CA TYR A 149 4.52 -7.21 3.99
C TYR A 149 5.06 -5.80 3.80
N ASP A 150 5.36 -5.47 2.54
CA ASP A 150 5.63 -4.10 2.13
C ASP A 150 4.30 -3.33 2.07
N LEU A 151 4.02 -2.56 3.12
CA LEU A 151 2.78 -1.81 3.25
C LEU A 151 2.69 -0.67 2.24
N ASP A 152 3.81 -0.10 1.80
CA ASP A 152 3.84 0.95 0.78
C ASP A 152 3.47 0.35 -0.59
N LEU A 153 3.97 -0.85 -0.88
CA LEU A 153 3.62 -1.57 -2.09
C LEU A 153 2.13 -1.95 -2.13
N ILE A 154 1.59 -2.47 -1.02
CA ILE A 154 0.15 -2.76 -0.91
C ILE A 154 -0.67 -1.46 -1.06
N SER A 155 -0.20 -0.36 -0.45
CA SER A 155 -0.86 0.95 -0.49
C SER A 155 -0.95 1.58 -1.88
N ASN A 156 -0.18 1.08 -2.86
CA ASN A 156 -0.37 1.46 -4.26
C ASN A 156 -1.70 0.94 -4.85
N THR A 157 -2.28 -0.11 -4.26
CA THR A 157 -3.56 -0.71 -4.70
C THR A 157 -4.69 -0.44 -3.71
N VAL A 158 -4.44 -0.65 -2.42
CA VAL A 158 -5.44 -0.53 -1.35
C VAL A 158 -4.86 0.36 -0.27
N PRO A 159 -5.46 1.52 0.07
CA PRO A 159 -4.92 2.34 1.15
C PRO A 159 -4.94 1.55 2.46
N VAL A 160 -3.77 1.39 3.10
CA VAL A 160 -3.62 0.62 4.34
C VAL A 160 -3.02 1.48 5.44
N ILE A 161 -3.56 1.33 6.65
CA ILE A 161 -2.91 1.76 7.89
C ILE A 161 -2.93 0.60 8.90
N LEU A 162 -1.97 0.58 9.83
CA LEU A 162 -1.98 -0.39 10.92
C LEU A 162 -2.88 0.06 12.08
N ASP A 163 -3.47 -0.90 12.80
CA ASP A 163 -4.29 -0.70 13.99
C ASP A 163 -3.53 -0.12 15.21
N ASN A 164 -2.20 -0.09 15.17
CA ASN A 164 -1.34 0.56 16.16
C ASN A 164 -0.77 1.90 15.69
N SER A 165 -1.20 2.40 14.53
CA SER A 165 -0.72 3.66 13.96
C SER A 165 -1.34 4.88 14.65
N LYS A 166 -0.59 5.99 14.68
CA LYS A 166 -1.11 7.30 15.14
C LYS A 166 -2.38 7.72 14.39
N THR A 167 -2.44 7.43 13.10
CA THR A 167 -3.59 7.71 12.25
C THR A 167 -4.84 6.97 12.75
N TYR A 168 -4.73 5.67 13.04
CA TYR A 168 -5.87 4.91 13.55
C TYR A 168 -6.36 5.43 14.92
N PHE A 169 -5.45 5.80 15.83
CA PHE A 169 -5.84 6.42 17.10
C PHE A 169 -6.62 7.73 16.91
N GLN A 170 -6.23 8.55 15.92
CA GLN A 170 -6.97 9.77 15.56
C GLN A 170 -8.36 9.45 14.98
N VAL A 171 -8.45 8.43 14.12
CA VAL A 171 -9.73 7.94 13.56
C VAL A 171 -10.64 7.48 14.70
N MET A 172 -10.14 6.69 15.64
CA MET A 172 -10.90 6.20 16.79
C MET A 172 -11.39 7.34 17.69
N SER A 173 -10.52 8.31 17.99
CA SER A 173 -10.91 9.51 18.75
C SER A 173 -11.99 10.31 18.01
N THR A 174 -11.88 10.43 16.69
CA THR A 174 -12.85 11.13 15.86
C THR A 174 -14.19 10.38 15.79
N SER A 175 -14.16 9.06 15.64
CA SER A 175 -15.38 8.24 15.64
C SER A 175 -16.14 8.34 16.95
N MET A 176 -15.44 8.36 18.09
CA MET A 176 -16.08 8.56 19.40
C MET A 176 -16.79 9.92 19.49
N LYS A 177 -16.22 10.99 18.93
CA LYS A 177 -16.82 12.33 18.88
C LYS A 177 -18.04 12.42 17.96
N LEU A 178 -18.07 11.61 16.90
CA LEU A 178 -19.14 11.59 15.90
C LEU A 178 -20.37 10.76 16.31
N GLY A 179 -20.32 10.03 17.42
CA GLY A 179 -21.42 9.24 17.94
C GLY A 179 -21.93 8.21 16.92
N SER A 180 -23.24 8.25 16.63
CA SER A 180 -23.90 7.33 15.69
C SER A 180 -23.39 7.41 14.24
N ARG A 181 -22.67 8.48 13.87
CA ARG A 181 -22.02 8.62 12.55
C ARG A 181 -20.55 8.22 12.56
N GLY A 182 -20.00 7.89 13.72
CA GLY A 182 -18.58 7.64 13.93
C GLY A 182 -18.19 6.20 13.68
N VAL A 183 -18.85 5.24 14.34
CA VAL A 183 -18.52 3.82 14.23
C VAL A 183 -19.78 2.97 14.07
N ALA A 184 -19.74 1.97 13.18
CA ALA A 184 -20.77 0.94 13.06
C ALA A 184 -20.11 -0.40 13.30
N HIS A 185 -20.53 -1.08 14.34
CA HIS A 185 -20.24 -2.49 14.54
C HIS A 185 -21.21 -3.30 13.69
N VAL A 186 -20.69 -4.08 12.74
CA VAL A 186 -21.51 -4.74 11.73
C VAL A 186 -21.47 -6.26 11.87
N GLU A 187 -22.55 -6.82 12.40
CA GLU A 187 -22.76 -8.26 12.56
C GLU A 187 -23.78 -8.76 11.55
N GLY A 188 -23.46 -9.84 10.82
CA GLY A 188 -24.39 -10.46 9.87
C GLY A 188 -24.77 -9.58 8.66
N VAL A 189 -24.02 -8.51 8.39
CA VAL A 189 -24.26 -7.58 7.27
C VAL A 189 -23.40 -7.97 6.08
N THR A 190 -23.99 -8.11 4.90
CA THR A 190 -23.25 -8.43 3.66
C THR A 190 -22.44 -7.23 3.17
N ARG A 191 -21.35 -7.46 2.43
CA ARG A 191 -20.57 -6.37 1.82
C ARG A 191 -21.41 -5.49 0.89
N PHE A 192 -22.41 -6.06 0.21
CA PHE A 192 -23.35 -5.31 -0.63
C PHE A 192 -24.19 -4.34 0.19
N ASP A 193 -24.74 -4.78 1.33
CA ASP A 193 -25.49 -3.91 2.23
C ASP A 193 -24.62 -2.78 2.81
N LEU A 194 -23.34 -3.06 3.11
CA LEU A 194 -22.40 -2.04 3.57
C LEU A 194 -22.15 -0.95 2.52
N LYS A 195 -22.19 -1.32 1.23
CA LYS A 195 -21.98 -0.41 0.11
C LYS A 195 -23.23 0.41 -0.23
N GLU A 196 -24.37 -0.26 -0.35
CA GLU A 196 -25.60 0.33 -0.88
C GLU A 196 -26.40 1.11 0.18
N ARG A 197 -26.38 0.68 1.45
CA ARG A 197 -27.18 1.36 2.48
C ARG A 197 -26.48 2.64 2.94
N ASN A 198 -27.17 3.77 2.75
CA ASN A 198 -26.70 5.11 3.12
C ASN A 198 -26.20 5.26 4.56
N HIS A 199 -26.75 4.47 5.48
CA HIS A 199 -26.31 4.40 6.87
C HIS A 199 -24.83 3.97 6.99
N PHE A 200 -24.44 2.89 6.30
CA PHE A 200 -23.07 2.36 6.36
C PHE A 200 -22.15 3.10 5.40
N SER A 201 -22.63 3.46 4.21
CA SER A 201 -21.80 4.12 3.20
C SER A 201 -21.27 5.48 3.67
N LYS A 202 -21.97 6.18 4.57
CA LYS A 202 -21.58 7.49 5.11
C LYS A 202 -20.81 7.42 6.43
N ILE A 203 -20.71 6.26 7.07
CA ILE A 203 -20.07 6.15 8.37
C ILE A 203 -18.55 6.25 8.28
N LEU A 204 -17.92 6.91 9.26
CA LEU A 204 -16.46 7.08 9.28
C LEU A 204 -15.77 5.72 9.36
N LEU A 205 -16.08 4.92 10.38
CA LEU A 205 -15.41 3.65 10.65
C LEU A 205 -16.43 2.49 10.64
N ILE A 206 -16.26 1.55 9.72
CA ILE A 206 -16.95 0.26 9.77
C ILE A 206 -16.07 -0.68 10.59
N ASN A 207 -16.60 -1.18 11.70
CA ASN A 207 -15.97 -2.21 12.51
C ASN A 207 -16.53 -3.58 12.11
N ARG A 208 -15.71 -4.36 11.41
CA ARG A 208 -16.06 -5.66 10.86
C ARG A 208 -15.94 -6.81 11.85
N THR A 209 -15.39 -6.61 13.05
CA THR A 209 -14.99 -7.68 14.01
C THR A 209 -16.09 -8.68 14.40
N ALA A 210 -17.36 -8.33 14.19
CA ALA A 210 -18.51 -9.16 14.56
C ALA A 210 -18.97 -10.11 13.45
N ASN A 211 -18.44 -10.01 12.22
CA ASN A 211 -19.10 -10.65 11.09
C ASN A 211 -18.54 -12.04 10.73
N PRO A 212 -19.27 -13.14 11.00
CA PRO A 212 -18.87 -14.46 10.52
C PRO A 212 -18.94 -14.59 8.98
N LEU A 213 -19.63 -13.66 8.31
CA LEU A 213 -19.78 -13.58 6.84
C LEU A 213 -18.69 -12.72 6.17
N SER A 214 -17.66 -12.29 6.89
CA SER A 214 -16.51 -11.57 6.30
C SER A 214 -15.73 -12.41 5.30
N TRP A 215 -15.96 -13.73 5.31
CA TRP A 215 -15.34 -14.63 4.36
C TRP A 215 -16.22 -14.79 3.11
N TYR A 216 -17.55 -14.53 3.21
CA TYR A 216 -18.56 -14.49 2.13
C TYR A 216 -19.86 -13.78 2.55
#